data_AF-A0A534G6A9-F1
#
_entry.id   AF-A0A534G6A9-F1
#
_cell.length_a   1.000
_cell.length_b   1.000
_cell.length_c   1.000
_cell.angle_alpha   90.00
_cell.angle_beta   90.00
_cell.angle_gamma   90.00
#
_symmetry.space_group_name_H-M   'P 1'
#
loop_
_entity.id
_entity.type
_entity.pdbx_description
1 polymer ?
#
loop_
_entity_poly.entity_id
_entity_poly.type
_entity_poly.pdbx_seq_one_letter_code
_entity_poly.pdbx_strand_id
1 'polypeptide(L)'
;MPSTVVVSFKDGLLSIVAQDVRLRDVLDRVREATGAAVHAPALNELVTAHLGPRAPAQVIAALLKGSHASYVIVDVAGSGKIQAIEVLREPSPEAGRGSHQPTADAETSAASETEAVREKAKVCGTTFM
;
A
#
# COMPACT_ATOMS: atom_id res chain seq x y z
N MET A 1 -2.48 7.19 -30.35
CA MET A 1 -2.88 5.78 -30.17
C MET A 1 -4.21 5.77 -29.42
N PRO A 2 -5.14 4.83 -29.68
CA PRO A 2 -6.41 4.81 -28.96
C PRO A 2 -6.20 4.35 -27.51
N SER A 3 -6.51 5.21 -26.54
CA SER A 3 -6.57 4.85 -25.14
C SER A 3 -7.85 4.03 -24.90
N THR A 4 -7.71 2.85 -24.30
CA THR A 4 -8.83 1.92 -24.11
C THR A 4 -8.98 1.57 -22.63
N VAL A 5 -10.19 1.76 -22.11
CA VAL A 5 -10.59 1.31 -20.79
C VAL A 5 -11.87 0.48 -20.92
N VAL A 6 -11.82 -0.75 -20.43
CA VAL A 6 -12.98 -1.66 -20.36
C VAL A 6 -13.09 -2.15 -18.93
N VAL A 7 -14.25 -1.89 -18.32
CA VAL A 7 -14.57 -2.36 -16.97
C VAL A 7 -15.86 -3.16 -17.05
N SER A 8 -15.85 -4.36 -16.47
CA SER A 8 -17.01 -5.22 -16.39
C SER A 8 -17.17 -5.74 -14.96
N PHE A 9 -18.38 -5.62 -14.42
CA PHE A 9 -18.74 -6.16 -13.11
C PHE A 9 -19.94 -7.10 -13.29
N LYS A 10 -19.71 -8.40 -13.09
CA LYS A 10 -20.72 -9.46 -13.26
C LYS A 10 -20.55 -10.52 -12.17
N ASP A 11 -21.66 -11.00 -11.61
CA ASP A 11 -21.67 -12.06 -10.59
C ASP A 11 -20.80 -11.73 -9.35
N GLY A 12 -20.65 -10.44 -9.02
CA GLY A 12 -19.77 -10.00 -7.92
C GLY A 12 -18.28 -10.03 -8.27
N LEU A 13 -17.91 -10.27 -9.53
CA LEU A 13 -16.54 -10.28 -10.03
C LEU A 13 -16.27 -9.07 -10.90
N LEU A 14 -15.14 -8.41 -10.66
CA LEU A 14 -14.67 -7.24 -11.41
C LEU A 14 -13.57 -7.66 -12.39
N SER A 15 -13.61 -7.12 -13.60
CA SER A 15 -12.52 -7.22 -14.56
C SER A 15 -12.22 -5.85 -15.17
N ILE A 16 -10.94 -5.55 -15.34
CA ILE A 16 -10.43 -4.27 -15.83
C ILE A 16 -9.42 -4.55 -16.94
N VAL A 17 -9.62 -3.93 -18.09
CA VAL A 17 -8.64 -3.84 -19.18
C VAL A 17 -8.32 -2.35 -19.36
N ALA A 18 -7.09 -1.97 -19.08
CA ALA A 18 -6.61 -0.59 -19.20
C ALA A 18 -5.34 -0.59 -20.07
N GLN A 19 -5.31 0.26 -21.09
CA GLN A 19 -4.15 0.47 -21.96
C GLN A 19 -3.92 1.97 -22.15
N ASP A 20 -2.79 2.45 -21.61
CA ASP A 20 -2.35 3.85 -21.70
C ASP A 20 -3.42 4.87 -21.25
N VAL A 21 -4.13 4.54 -20.16
CA VAL A 21 -5.20 5.38 -19.59
C VAL A 21 -4.82 5.89 -18.21
N ARG A 22 -5.36 7.06 -17.82
CA ARG A 22 -5.10 7.62 -16.49
C ARG A 22 -5.74 6.74 -15.42
N LEU A 23 -5.03 6.53 -14.30
CA LEU A 23 -5.56 5.79 -13.14
C LEU A 23 -6.91 6.36 -12.67
N ARG A 24 -7.07 7.69 -12.69
CA ARG A 24 -8.33 8.35 -12.34
C ARG A 24 -9.50 7.89 -13.21
N ASP A 25 -9.28 7.71 -14.51
CA ASP A 25 -10.32 7.31 -15.47
C ASP A 25 -10.77 5.87 -15.23
N VAL A 26 -9.80 4.99 -14.92
CA VAL A 26 -10.07 3.60 -14.54
C VAL A 26 -10.92 3.55 -13.27
N LEU A 27 -10.53 4.30 -12.23
CA LEU A 27 -11.27 4.37 -10.97
C LEU A 27 -12.69 4.95 -11.17
N ASP A 28 -12.84 5.91 -12.08
CA ASP A 28 -14.13 6.47 -12.47
C ASP A 28 -15.04 5.40 -13.07
N ARG A 29 -14.53 4.61 -14.02
CA ARG A 29 -15.30 3.50 -14.62
C ARG A 29 -15.62 2.39 -13.64
N VAL A 30 -14.73 2.12 -12.68
CA VAL A 30 -15.03 1.16 -11.61
C VAL A 30 -16.19 1.66 -10.75
N ARG A 31 -16.22 2.95 -10.37
CA ARG A 31 -17.35 3.56 -9.67
C ARG A 31 -18.64 3.39 -10.46
N GLU A 32 -18.64 3.71 -11.74
CA GLU A 32 -19.84 3.57 -12.59
C GLU A 32 -20.32 2.11 -12.69
N ALA A 33 -19.39 1.14 -12.75
CA ALA A 33 -19.72 -0.28 -12.88
C ALA A 33 -20.16 -0.96 -11.57
N THR A 34 -19.60 -0.55 -10.43
CA THR A 34 -19.86 -1.17 -9.12
C THR A 34 -20.80 -0.36 -8.23
N GLY A 35 -20.99 0.93 -8.50
CA GLY A 35 -21.74 1.85 -7.64
C GLY A 35 -21.02 2.23 -6.34
N ALA A 36 -19.75 1.84 -6.17
CA ALA A 36 -18.97 2.14 -4.99
C ALA A 36 -18.58 3.62 -4.94
N ALA A 37 -18.57 4.24 -3.76
CA ALA A 37 -18.05 5.60 -3.61
C ALA A 37 -16.53 5.60 -3.85
N VAL A 38 -16.01 6.47 -4.70
CA VAL A 38 -14.57 6.55 -4.97
C VAL A 38 -14.07 7.96 -4.66
N HIS A 39 -13.26 8.06 -3.61
CA HIS A 39 -12.53 9.27 -3.25
C HIS A 39 -11.06 9.11 -3.60
N ALA A 40 -10.64 9.82 -4.64
CA ALA A 40 -9.24 9.90 -5.04
C ALA A 40 -8.84 11.35 -5.31
N PRO A 41 -7.59 11.75 -5.02
CA PRO A 41 -7.03 13.02 -5.46
C PRO A 41 -6.79 13.01 -6.97
N ALA A 42 -6.23 14.11 -7.51
CA ALA A 42 -5.79 14.15 -8.90
C ALA A 42 -4.63 13.16 -9.14
N LEU A 43 -4.95 12.03 -9.78
CA LEU A 43 -3.99 10.99 -10.16
C LEU A 43 -3.69 11.12 -11.65
N ASN A 44 -2.47 11.58 -11.98
CA ASN A 44 -2.00 11.78 -13.35
C ASN A 44 -1.17 10.61 -13.91
N GLU A 45 -1.10 9.50 -13.18
CA GLU A 45 -0.34 8.32 -13.59
C GLU A 45 -1.06 7.56 -14.70
N LEU A 46 -0.29 7.07 -15.68
CA LEU A 46 -0.78 6.21 -16.75
C LEU A 46 -0.66 4.76 -16.34
N VAL A 47 -1.72 3.99 -16.59
CA VAL A 47 -1.82 2.60 -16.18
C VAL A 47 -2.10 1.74 -17.39
N THR A 48 -1.32 0.67 -17.49
CA THR A 48 -1.56 -0.44 -18.41
C THR A 48 -1.64 -1.71 -17.59
N ALA A 49 -2.84 -2.28 -17.50
CA ALA A 49 -3.09 -3.46 -16.69
C ALA A 49 -4.23 -4.28 -17.28
N HIS A 50 -4.11 -5.60 -17.17
CA HIS A 50 -5.17 -6.54 -17.50
C HIS A 50 -5.46 -7.39 -16.27
N LEU A 51 -6.60 -7.09 -15.63
CA LEU A 51 -7.03 -7.71 -14.39
C LEU A 51 -8.31 -8.50 -14.69
N GLY A 52 -8.19 -9.82 -14.65
CA GLY A 52 -9.29 -10.74 -14.92
C GLY A 52 -10.27 -10.87 -13.76
N PRO A 53 -11.41 -11.53 -13.98
CA PRO A 53 -12.55 -11.53 -13.07
C PRO A 53 -12.17 -12.09 -11.69
N ARG A 54 -12.12 -11.20 -10.70
CA ARG A 54 -11.82 -11.52 -9.30
C ARG A 54 -12.66 -10.65 -8.39
N ALA A 55 -12.60 -10.93 -7.08
CA ALA A 55 -13.23 -10.08 -6.08
C ALA A 55 -12.80 -8.60 -6.29
N PRO A 56 -13.74 -7.65 -6.29
CA PRO A 56 -13.46 -6.24 -6.56
C PRO A 56 -12.29 -5.69 -5.74
N ALA A 57 -12.24 -6.03 -4.44
CA ALA A 57 -11.16 -5.58 -3.56
C ALA A 57 -9.78 -6.05 -4.05
N GLN A 58 -9.67 -7.29 -4.53
CA GLN A 58 -8.42 -7.84 -5.05
C GLN A 58 -7.99 -7.18 -6.36
N VAL A 59 -8.96 -6.87 -7.23
CA VAL A 59 -8.70 -6.20 -8.51
C VAL A 59 -8.21 -4.77 -8.28
N ILE A 60 -8.88 -4.03 -7.39
CA ILE A 60 -8.48 -2.66 -7.05
C ILE A 60 -7.15 -2.65 -6.32
N ALA A 61 -6.93 -3.58 -5.39
CA ALA A 61 -5.65 -3.71 -4.71
C ALA A 61 -4.51 -3.97 -5.71
N ALA A 62 -4.71 -4.87 -6.68
CA ALA A 62 -3.72 -5.15 -7.71
C ALA A 62 -3.49 -3.97 -8.67
N LEU A 63 -4.55 -3.23 -9.01
CA LEU A 63 -4.46 -2.01 -9.82
C LEU A 63 -3.63 -0.93 -9.09
N LEU A 64 -3.94 -0.68 -7.82
CA LEU A 64 -3.32 0.37 -7.01
C LEU A 64 -1.91 0.01 -6.55
N LYS A 65 -1.62 -1.27 -6.31
CA LYS A 65 -0.26 -1.77 -6.02
C LYS A 65 0.72 -1.53 -7.19
N GLY A 66 0.20 -1.40 -8.41
CA GLY A 66 1.00 -0.97 -9.56
C GLY A 66 1.31 0.53 -9.56
N SER A 67 0.63 1.33 -8.73
CA SER A 67 0.87 2.76 -8.55
C SER A 67 1.60 3.05 -7.25
N HIS A 68 2.15 4.25 -7.13
CA HIS A 68 2.76 4.75 -5.90
C HIS A 68 1.74 5.31 -4.87
N ALA A 69 0.45 5.02 -5.02
CA ALA A 69 -0.58 5.51 -4.11
C ALA A 69 -0.87 4.53 -2.97
N SER A 70 -1.02 5.06 -1.76
CA SER A 70 -1.61 4.35 -0.63
C SER A 70 -3.13 4.33 -0.75
N TYR A 71 -3.79 3.30 -0.21
CA TYR A 71 -5.24 3.16 -0.37
C TYR A 71 -5.90 2.34 0.73
N VAL A 72 -7.20 2.59 0.90
CA VAL A 72 -8.09 1.86 1.79
C VAL A 72 -9.32 1.41 0.99
N ILE A 73 -9.67 0.13 1.13
CA ILE A 73 -10.87 -0.45 0.50
C ILE A 73 -11.86 -0.78 1.61
N VAL A 74 -13.08 -0.24 1.49
CA VAL A 74 -14.19 -0.50 2.40
C VAL A 74 -15.22 -1.36 1.67
N ASP A 75 -15.41 -2.58 2.16
CA ASP A 75 -16.35 -3.56 1.60
C ASP A 75 -17.57 -3.75 2.52
N VAL A 76 -18.73 -4.01 1.95
CA VAL A 76 -19.91 -4.40 2.72
C VAL A 76 -19.84 -5.90 2.99
N ALA A 77 -19.46 -6.25 4.23
CA ALA A 77 -19.23 -7.62 4.68
C ALA A 77 -20.33 -8.60 4.18
N GLY A 78 -19.89 -9.66 3.50
CA GLY A 78 -20.74 -10.77 3.07
C GLY A 78 -21.55 -10.53 1.79
N SER A 79 -21.44 -9.35 1.15
CA SER A 79 -22.22 -9.02 -0.04
C SER A 79 -21.43 -9.11 -1.37
N GLY A 80 -20.10 -9.16 -1.31
CA GLY A 80 -19.24 -9.10 -2.49
C GLY A 80 -19.28 -7.74 -3.20
N LYS A 81 -19.76 -6.69 -2.52
CA LYS A 81 -19.89 -5.32 -3.03
C LYS A 81 -18.98 -4.38 -2.27
N ILE A 82 -18.24 -3.55 -3.02
CA ILE A 82 -17.46 -2.46 -2.44
C ILE A 82 -18.38 -1.30 -2.08
N GLN A 83 -18.21 -0.76 -0.88
CA GLN A 83 -18.91 0.45 -0.44
C GLN A 83 -18.13 1.71 -0.81
N ALA A 84 -16.84 1.74 -0.49
CA ALA A 84 -15.99 2.88 -0.73
C ALA A 84 -14.53 2.51 -1.03
N ILE A 85 -13.85 3.31 -1.86
CA ILE A 85 -12.41 3.26 -2.09
C ILE A 85 -11.85 4.65 -1.80
N GLU A 86 -10.89 4.72 -0.88
CA GLU A 86 -10.20 5.94 -0.52
C GLU A 86 -8.73 5.82 -0.92
N VAL A 87 -8.25 6.71 -1.79
CA VAL A 87 -6.87 6.69 -2.30
C VAL A 87 -6.12 7.89 -1.71
N LEU A 88 -5.01 7.62 -1.03
CA LEU A 88 -4.12 8.61 -0.44
C LEU A 88 -2.84 8.70 -1.26
N ARG A 89 -2.44 9.91 -1.64
CA ARG A 89 -1.11 10.12 -2.22
C ARG A 89 -0.12 10.27 -1.07
N GLU A 90 0.85 9.36 -0.98
CA GLU A 90 2.00 9.56 -0.12
C GLU A 90 2.85 10.69 -0.75
N PRO A 91 3.20 11.76 -0.01
CA PRO A 91 4.22 12.66 -0.51
C PRO A 91 5.51 11.83 -0.66
N SER A 92 6.11 11.88 -1.85
CA SER A 92 7.46 11.36 -2.03
C SER A 92 8.36 11.90 -0.90
N PRO A 93 9.22 11.07 -0.27
CA PRO A 93 10.09 11.51 0.83
C PRO A 93 11.07 12.64 0.46
N GLU A 94 11.05 13.15 -0.77
CA GLU A 94 11.89 14.26 -1.22
C GLU A 94 11.27 15.66 -1.01
N ALA A 95 10.01 15.76 -0.59
CA ALA A 95 9.39 17.04 -0.19
C ALA A 95 9.63 17.39 1.30
N GLY A 96 10.68 16.83 1.90
CA GLY A 96 11.04 17.00 3.32
C GLY A 96 12.52 17.30 3.54
N ARG A 97 13.27 17.76 2.53
CA ARG A 97 14.66 18.24 2.72
C ARG A 97 14.71 19.75 2.91
N GLY A 98 13.93 20.23 3.87
CA GLY A 98 14.12 21.55 4.48
C GLY A 98 15.07 21.41 5.67
N SER A 99 16.35 21.67 5.42
CA SER A 99 17.38 22.15 6.35
C SER A 99 17.16 21.93 7.86
N HIS A 100 17.61 20.77 8.38
CA HIS A 100 18.26 20.71 9.69
C HIS A 100 19.39 19.68 9.60
N GLN A 101 20.54 20.17 9.13
CA GLN A 101 21.82 19.51 9.32
C GLN A 101 22.15 19.57 10.83
N PRO A 102 22.31 18.45 11.54
CA PRO A 102 23.07 18.46 12.77
C PRO A 102 24.53 18.58 12.32
N THR A 103 25.12 19.77 12.41
CA THR A 103 26.57 19.91 12.38
C THR A 103 27.12 19.16 13.58
N ALA A 104 27.88 18.12 13.29
CA ALA A 104 28.69 17.41 14.24
C ALA A 104 29.98 18.21 14.49
N ASP A 105 30.24 18.53 15.75
CA ASP A 105 31.59 18.76 16.29
C ASP A 105 31.55 18.20 17.72
N ALA A 106 32.05 16.97 17.89
CA ALA A 106 33.37 16.64 18.45
C ALA A 106 33.29 16.59 20.00
N GLU A 107 33.70 15.52 20.68
CA GLU A 107 35.08 15.02 20.75
C GLU A 107 35.03 13.69 21.56
N THR A 108 35.31 12.54 20.95
CA THR A 108 36.59 11.83 20.83
C THR A 108 37.00 10.98 22.03
N SER A 109 37.45 9.78 21.66
CA SER A 109 38.40 8.91 22.35
C SER A 109 38.01 8.32 23.71
N ALA A 110 38.44 7.12 24.07
CA ALA A 110 39.07 5.99 23.41
C ALA A 110 39.39 5.04 24.57
N ALA A 111 39.56 3.76 24.23
CA ALA A 111 40.21 2.75 25.07
C ALA A 111 39.37 2.30 26.28
N SER A 112 39.41 1.06 26.74
CA SER A 112 40.09 -0.15 26.32
C SER A 112 39.53 -1.22 27.26
N GLU A 113 39.43 -2.47 26.80
CA GLU A 113 39.66 -3.65 27.65
C GLU A 113 38.61 -3.87 28.78
N THR A 114 38.19 -5.07 29.19
CA THR A 114 38.66 -6.44 29.05
C THR A 114 37.55 -7.30 29.63
N GLU A 115 37.42 -8.51 29.10
CA GLU A 115 37.15 -9.74 29.88
C GLU A 115 37.10 -9.59 31.41
N ALA A 116 35.99 -10.05 32.02
CA ALA A 116 36.09 -10.80 33.26
C ALA A 116 34.83 -11.65 33.47
N VAL A 117 35.05 -12.95 33.39
CA VAL A 117 34.15 -14.04 33.75
C VAL A 117 33.82 -14.02 35.26
N ARG A 118 32.83 -14.84 35.63
CA ARG A 118 32.45 -15.29 37.00
C ARG A 118 31.62 -14.28 37.81
N GLU A 119 30.58 -14.65 38.56
CA GLU A 119 30.27 -15.92 39.20
C GLU A 119 28.80 -15.94 39.69
N LYS A 120 28.05 -17.00 39.32
CA LYS A 120 27.03 -17.77 40.07
C LYS A 120 25.89 -17.03 40.81
N ALA A 121 24.65 -17.43 40.51
CA ALA A 121 23.95 -18.47 41.27
C ALA A 121 22.49 -18.71 40.79
N LYS A 122 22.20 -20.00 40.51
CA LYS A 122 21.03 -20.75 41.00
C LYS A 122 19.62 -20.29 40.58
N VAL A 123 19.03 -21.06 39.66
CA VAL A 123 17.92 -21.98 40.02
C VAL A 123 17.70 -22.98 38.88
N CYS A 124 18.02 -24.24 39.17
CA CYS A 124 17.56 -25.41 38.43
C CYS A 124 16.49 -26.06 39.32
N GLY A 125 15.34 -26.39 38.75
CA GLY A 125 14.23 -27.00 39.48
C GLY A 125 13.01 -27.17 38.59
N THR A 126 13.12 -28.03 37.58
CA THR A 126 12.02 -28.53 36.73
C THR A 126 11.80 -29.99 37.15
N THR A 127 10.78 -30.26 37.97
CA THR A 127 9.47 -30.83 37.60
C THR A 127 9.48 -32.35 37.39
N PHE A 128 8.83 -33.01 38.36
CA PHE A 128 7.97 -34.20 38.29
C PHE A 128 8.48 -35.52 37.70
N MET A 129 8.42 -36.54 38.56
CA MET A 129 7.87 -37.88 38.29
C MET A 129 6.93 -38.23 39.45
#